data_AF-A0A947FRS4-F1
#
_entry.id   AF-A0A947FRS4-F1
#
_cell.length_a   1.000
_cell.length_b   1.000
_cell.length_c   1.000
_cell.angle_alpha   90.00
_cell.angle_beta   90.00
_cell.angle_gamma   90.00
#
_symmetry.space_group_name_H-M   'P 1'
#
loop_
_entity.id
_entity.type
_entity.pdbx_description
1 polymer ?
#
loop_
_entity_poly.entity_id
_entity_poly.type
_entity_poly.pdbx_seq_one_letter_code
_entity_poly.pdbx_strand_id
1 'polypeptide(L)'
;FILPGFRERTFAGFEGRPRSNPVIDADRSIYASPREDKHIDLALRWSHSIGNWDIGISHFSGTSRDPDLQVGLNQQNQPVLIPLYQTIDQTSLDLQLVTEDWLWKLEALSRQGQNGGRYFAFSGGFEYTLVGIFESDADLGLITEYHFDDRKDFAPTPFNQDLMLGARLAMNDVQSSEALAGIIIDTDDHSKMFSIEASRRIGDSWKIMLEGRTITDTPSKSPLHGMRKDDYVQLELGYYF
;
A
#
# COMPACT_ATOMS: atom_id res chain seq x y z
N PHE A 1 -11.23 -19.14 -7.60
CA PHE A 1 -12.13 -18.11 -8.14
C PHE A 1 -11.95 -18.01 -9.64
N ILE A 2 -13.06 -17.81 -10.36
CA ILE A 2 -13.07 -17.47 -11.78
C ILE A 2 -13.61 -16.05 -11.86
N LEU A 3 -12.92 -15.17 -12.58
CA LEU A 3 -13.36 -13.78 -12.76
C LEU A 3 -13.65 -13.53 -14.24
N PRO A 4 -14.92 -13.49 -14.66
CA PRO A 4 -15.29 -13.42 -16.06
C PRO A 4 -15.20 -12.00 -16.67
N GLY A 5 -14.90 -11.00 -15.85
CA GLY A 5 -14.75 -9.62 -16.29
C GLY A 5 -13.80 -8.84 -15.40
N PHE A 6 -13.21 -7.81 -15.98
CA PHE A 6 -12.26 -6.92 -15.34
C PHE A 6 -12.90 -5.56 -15.07
N ARG A 7 -12.52 -4.96 -13.94
CA ARG A 7 -12.90 -3.61 -13.58
C ARG A 7 -11.64 -2.76 -13.50
N GLU A 8 -11.63 -1.69 -14.29
CA GLU A 8 -10.54 -0.73 -14.28
C GLU A 8 -10.37 -0.05 -12.92
N ARG A 9 -9.12 0.25 -12.58
CA ARG A 9 -8.77 1.03 -11.40
C ARG A 9 -9.26 2.47 -11.59
N THR A 10 -9.84 3.03 -10.53
CA THR A 10 -10.17 4.45 -10.48
C THR A 10 -8.92 5.26 -10.13
N PHE A 11 -8.69 6.34 -10.87
CA PHE A 11 -7.56 7.26 -10.66
C PHE A 11 -8.05 8.65 -10.27
N ALA A 12 -7.21 9.37 -9.52
CA ALA A 12 -7.46 10.78 -9.22
C ALA A 12 -7.45 11.60 -10.53
N GLY A 13 -8.54 12.31 -10.80
CA GLY A 13 -8.64 13.24 -11.93
C GLY A 13 -7.83 14.52 -11.73
N PHE A 14 -8.00 15.50 -12.62
CA PHE A 14 -7.24 16.76 -12.60
C PHE A 14 -7.32 17.52 -11.26
N GLU A 15 -8.47 17.50 -10.60
CA GLU A 15 -8.74 18.15 -9.31
C GLU A 15 -8.46 17.23 -8.11
N GLY A 16 -8.28 15.93 -8.33
CA GLY A 16 -8.02 14.96 -7.27
C GLY A 16 -6.62 15.12 -6.70
N ARG A 17 -6.49 15.02 -5.37
CA ARG A 17 -5.21 14.97 -4.66
C ARG A 17 -5.24 13.83 -3.64
N PRO A 18 -4.11 13.13 -3.43
CA PRO A 18 -2.87 13.21 -4.20
C PRO A 18 -3.03 12.64 -5.63
N ARG A 19 -2.23 13.12 -6.58
CA ARG A 19 -2.26 12.59 -7.97
C ARG A 19 -0.89 12.58 -8.63
N SER A 20 -0.75 11.75 -9.65
CA SER A 20 0.40 11.77 -10.54
C SER A 20 0.46 13.08 -11.36
N ASN A 21 1.67 13.40 -11.83
CA ASN A 21 1.91 14.44 -12.81
C ASN A 21 2.91 13.91 -13.85
N PRO A 22 2.53 13.66 -15.11
CA PRO A 22 1.22 13.97 -15.73
C PRO A 22 0.02 13.21 -15.15
N VAL A 23 -1.21 13.72 -15.38
CA VAL A 23 -2.45 13.06 -14.91
C VAL A 23 -2.68 11.75 -15.66
N ILE A 24 -3.34 10.80 -15.00
CA ILE A 24 -3.74 9.53 -15.62
C ILE A 24 -5.06 9.72 -16.37
N ASP A 25 -5.06 9.36 -17.66
CA ASP A 25 -6.22 9.38 -18.55
C ASP A 25 -6.81 7.96 -18.63
N ALA A 26 -7.71 7.66 -17.69
CA ALA A 26 -8.29 6.32 -17.53
C ALA A 26 -9.21 5.92 -18.69
N ASP A 27 -9.81 6.89 -19.39
CA ASP A 27 -10.71 6.63 -20.53
C ASP A 27 -9.97 6.06 -21.75
N ARG A 28 -8.64 6.07 -21.71
CA ARG A 28 -7.75 5.55 -22.76
C ARG A 28 -7.05 4.26 -22.39
N SER A 29 -7.52 3.57 -21.35
CA SER A 29 -6.96 2.31 -20.89
C SER A 29 -6.75 1.31 -22.04
N ILE A 30 -5.60 0.64 -22.01
CA ILE A 30 -5.20 -0.35 -23.01
C ILE A 30 -5.10 -1.71 -22.32
N TYR A 31 -5.47 -2.76 -23.03
CA TYR A 31 -5.36 -4.14 -22.55
C TYR A 31 -4.35 -4.92 -23.40
N ALA A 32 -3.51 -5.73 -22.74
CA ALA A 32 -2.66 -6.69 -23.43
C ALA A 32 -3.49 -7.85 -24.03
N SER A 33 -4.60 -8.20 -23.38
CA SER A 33 -5.50 -9.24 -23.88
C SER A 33 -6.39 -8.71 -25.00
N PRO A 34 -6.54 -9.43 -26.12
CA PRO A 34 -7.52 -9.09 -27.17
C PRO A 34 -8.98 -9.16 -26.72
N ARG A 35 -9.25 -9.78 -25.56
CA ARG A 35 -10.59 -9.83 -24.95
C ARG A 35 -10.86 -8.65 -24.02
N GLU A 36 -9.89 -7.73 -23.87
CA GLU A 36 -10.02 -6.52 -23.06
C GLU A 36 -10.58 -6.82 -21.66
N ASP A 37 -11.62 -6.10 -21.26
CA ASP A 37 -12.32 -6.23 -19.99
C ASP A 37 -13.09 -7.55 -19.83
N LYS A 38 -13.22 -8.35 -20.90
CA LYS A 38 -13.90 -9.67 -20.90
C LYS A 38 -12.91 -10.83 -20.82
N HIS A 39 -11.63 -10.56 -20.56
CA HIS A 39 -10.68 -11.63 -20.27
C HIS A 39 -11.09 -12.40 -19.01
N ILE A 40 -11.02 -13.74 -19.07
CA ILE A 40 -11.35 -14.59 -17.93
C ILE A 40 -10.08 -14.81 -17.12
N ASP A 41 -10.06 -14.31 -15.89
CA ASP A 41 -8.96 -14.48 -14.96
C ASP A 41 -9.23 -15.62 -13.98
N LEU A 42 -8.15 -16.19 -13.43
CA LEU A 42 -8.18 -17.27 -12.46
C LEU A 42 -7.38 -16.88 -11.22
N ALA A 43 -7.92 -17.23 -10.05
CA ALA A 43 -7.22 -17.08 -8.77
C ALA A 43 -7.41 -18.32 -7.90
N LEU A 44 -6.33 -18.76 -7.26
CA LEU A 44 -6.33 -19.82 -6.26
C LEU A 44 -5.63 -19.32 -5.00
N ARG A 45 -6.16 -19.67 -3.84
CA ARG A 45 -5.52 -19.43 -2.55
C ARG A 45 -5.69 -20.66 -1.67
N TRP A 46 -4.61 -21.03 -1.00
CA TRP A 46 -4.59 -21.93 0.13
C TRP A 46 -4.13 -21.16 1.36
N SER A 47 -4.74 -21.43 2.50
CA SER A 47 -4.32 -20.84 3.77
C SER A 47 -4.54 -21.81 4.91
N HIS A 48 -3.67 -21.76 5.91
CA HIS A 48 -3.75 -22.60 7.08
C HIS A 48 -3.09 -21.95 8.29
N SER A 49 -3.64 -22.22 9.47
CA SER A 49 -3.09 -21.76 10.74
C SER A 49 -2.56 -22.96 11.53
N ILE A 50 -1.29 -22.91 11.94
CA ILE A 50 -0.60 -23.98 12.68
C ILE A 50 0.01 -23.38 13.94
N GLY A 51 -0.62 -23.63 15.09
CA GLY A 51 -0.22 -22.99 16.34
C GLY A 51 -0.32 -21.48 16.21
N ASN A 52 0.81 -20.80 16.35
CA ASN A 52 0.91 -19.35 16.28
C ASN A 52 1.20 -18.81 14.86
N TRP A 53 1.37 -19.70 13.89
CA TRP A 53 1.62 -19.35 12.50
C TRP A 53 0.33 -19.26 11.70
N ASP A 54 0.19 -18.22 10.91
CA ASP A 54 -0.75 -18.16 9.79
C ASP A 54 0.04 -18.15 8.48
N ILE A 55 -0.33 -19.03 7.56
CA ILE A 55 0.34 -19.22 6.28
C ILE A 55 -0.68 -19.10 5.16
N GLY A 56 -0.37 -18.29 4.15
CA GLY A 56 -1.15 -18.13 2.93
C GLY A 56 -0.26 -18.31 1.70
N ILE A 57 -0.74 -19.08 0.73
CA ILE A 57 -0.11 -19.18 -0.59
C ILE A 57 -1.20 -18.90 -1.63
N SER A 58 -0.95 -18.00 -2.57
CA SER A 58 -1.88 -17.74 -3.66
C SER A 58 -1.21 -17.72 -5.02
N HIS A 59 -2.01 -18.02 -6.04
CA HIS A 59 -1.63 -17.85 -7.43
C HIS A 59 -2.76 -17.13 -8.18
N PHE A 60 -2.39 -16.11 -8.95
CA PHE A 60 -3.28 -15.34 -9.81
C PHE A 60 -2.75 -15.37 -11.24
N SER A 61 -3.61 -15.70 -12.20
CA SER A 61 -3.31 -15.66 -13.64
C SER A 61 -4.42 -14.89 -14.34
N GLY A 62 -4.09 -13.75 -14.93
CA GLY A 62 -5.09 -12.87 -15.54
C GLY A 62 -4.67 -11.42 -15.69
N THR A 63 -5.64 -10.52 -15.91
CA THR A 63 -5.41 -9.09 -16.10
C THR A 63 -4.91 -8.43 -14.80
N SER A 64 -3.77 -7.74 -14.86
CA SER A 64 -3.17 -7.04 -13.72
C SER A 64 -4.14 -6.00 -13.16
N ARG A 65 -4.26 -5.93 -11.83
CA ARG A 65 -5.02 -4.85 -11.16
C ARG A 65 -4.17 -3.59 -10.93
N ASP A 66 -2.87 -3.68 -11.18
CA ASP A 66 -1.90 -2.59 -11.14
C ASP A 66 -1.38 -2.34 -12.56
N PRO A 67 -1.96 -1.38 -13.31
CA PRO A 67 -1.54 -1.13 -14.69
C PRO A 67 -0.17 -0.47 -14.73
N ASP A 68 0.57 -0.73 -15.82
CA ASP A 68 1.71 0.12 -16.18
C ASP A 68 1.20 1.47 -16.69
N LEU A 69 1.94 2.53 -16.41
CA LEU A 69 1.58 3.87 -16.86
C LEU A 69 2.46 4.26 -18.04
N GLN A 70 1.87 4.28 -19.24
CA GLN A 70 2.57 4.70 -20.45
C GLN A 70 2.44 6.20 -20.68
N VAL A 71 3.53 6.86 -21.02
CA VAL A 71 3.48 8.28 -21.41
C VAL A 71 2.85 8.39 -22.80
N GLY A 72 1.78 9.18 -22.89
CA GLY A 72 1.07 9.47 -24.14
C GLY A 72 0.66 10.94 -24.23
N LEU A 73 -0.05 11.27 -25.30
CA LEU A 73 -0.65 12.59 -25.50
C LEU A 73 -2.17 12.45 -25.52
N ASN A 74 -2.89 13.33 -24.83
CA ASN A 74 -4.35 13.43 -24.92
C ASN A 74 -4.79 14.05 -26.25
N GLN A 75 -6.11 14.19 -26.45
CA GLN A 75 -6.70 14.77 -27.68
C GLN A 75 -6.27 16.24 -27.90
N GLN A 76 -5.77 16.92 -26.87
CA GLN A 76 -5.30 18.31 -26.89
C GLN A 76 -3.76 18.40 -26.96
N ASN A 77 -3.06 17.32 -27.30
CA ASN A 77 -1.59 17.23 -27.34
C ASN A 77 -0.89 17.54 -26.01
N GLN A 78 -1.56 17.34 -24.89
CA GLN A 78 -0.96 17.46 -23.56
C GLN A 78 -0.44 16.09 -23.09
N PRO A 79 0.70 16.03 -22.39
CA PRO A 79 1.22 14.80 -21.84
C PRO A 79 0.26 14.23 -20.80
N VAL A 80 -0.03 12.93 -20.90
CA VAL A 80 -0.86 12.16 -19.97
C VAL A 80 -0.24 10.78 -19.74
N LEU A 81 -0.66 10.11 -18.67
CA LEU A 81 -0.34 8.72 -18.40
C LEU A 81 -1.52 7.85 -18.80
N ILE A 82 -1.30 6.88 -19.69
CA ILE A 82 -2.30 5.95 -20.18
C ILE A 82 -2.11 4.60 -19.47
N PRO A 83 -3.11 4.08 -18.76
CA PRO A 83 -3.02 2.76 -18.13
C PRO A 83 -2.91 1.64 -19.17
N LEU A 84 -1.90 0.77 -19.03
CA LEU A 84 -1.80 -0.50 -19.74
C LEU A 84 -2.02 -1.65 -18.75
N TYR A 85 -3.11 -2.37 -18.92
CA TYR A 85 -3.42 -3.59 -18.18
C TYR A 85 -2.79 -4.80 -18.87
N GLN A 86 -1.64 -5.22 -18.35
CA GLN A 86 -0.95 -6.43 -18.82
C GLN A 86 -1.57 -7.70 -18.23
N THR A 87 -1.44 -8.83 -18.93
CA THR A 87 -1.76 -10.15 -18.38
C THR A 87 -0.56 -10.67 -17.59
N ILE A 88 -0.79 -11.15 -16.37
CA ILE A 88 0.25 -11.54 -15.43
C ILE A 88 0.00 -12.94 -14.88
N ASP A 89 1.09 -13.59 -14.46
CA ASP A 89 1.03 -14.71 -13.52
C ASP A 89 1.79 -14.30 -12.25
N GLN A 90 1.10 -14.33 -11.11
CA GLN A 90 1.64 -13.97 -9.81
C GLN A 90 1.48 -15.14 -8.84
N THR A 91 2.57 -15.54 -8.20
CA THR A 91 2.52 -16.39 -7.00
C THR A 91 2.89 -15.54 -5.80
N SER A 92 2.13 -15.65 -4.72
CA SER A 92 2.40 -14.94 -3.47
C SER A 92 2.39 -15.85 -2.25
N LEU A 93 3.10 -15.41 -1.22
CA LEU A 93 3.24 -16.01 0.09
C LEU A 93 2.94 -14.93 1.13
N ASP A 94 2.07 -15.24 2.09
CA ASP A 94 1.82 -14.41 3.26
C ASP A 94 2.10 -15.25 4.50
N LEU A 95 2.93 -14.74 5.40
CA LEU A 95 3.26 -15.38 6.68
C LEU A 95 2.98 -14.39 7.81
N GLN A 96 2.41 -14.91 8.89
CA GLN A 96 2.27 -14.19 10.15
C GLN A 96 2.62 -15.13 11.30
N LEU A 97 3.33 -14.60 12.30
CA LEU A 97 3.65 -15.29 13.54
C LEU A 97 3.39 -14.37 14.72
N VAL A 98 2.56 -14.81 15.66
CA VAL A 98 2.33 -14.11 16.94
C VAL A 98 3.01 -14.90 18.06
N THR A 99 4.03 -14.33 18.70
CA THR A 99 4.75 -15.02 19.78
C THR A 99 5.06 -14.07 20.91
N GLU A 100 4.45 -14.33 22.07
CA GLU A 100 4.54 -13.42 23.23
C GLU A 100 4.12 -12.01 22.81
N ASP A 101 4.99 -11.03 23.02
CA ASP A 101 4.77 -9.63 22.68
C ASP A 101 5.25 -9.26 21.25
N TRP A 102 5.59 -10.27 20.43
CA TRP A 102 6.03 -10.09 19.04
C TRP A 102 4.96 -10.47 18.04
N LEU A 103 4.76 -9.59 17.05
CA LEU A 103 4.03 -9.88 15.82
C LEU A 103 4.99 -9.79 14.64
N TRP A 104 5.19 -10.89 13.92
CA TRP A 104 5.97 -10.92 12.68
C TRP A 104 5.04 -11.05 11.49
N LYS A 105 5.34 -10.32 10.41
CA LYS A 105 4.59 -10.40 9.15
C LYS A 105 5.53 -10.38 7.95
N LEU A 106 5.18 -11.15 6.92
CA LEU A 106 5.85 -11.15 5.63
C LEU A 106 4.82 -11.37 4.53
N GLU A 107 4.83 -10.50 3.52
CA GLU A 107 4.12 -10.68 2.26
C GLU A 107 5.14 -10.66 1.14
N ALA A 108 5.18 -11.70 0.31
CA ALA A 108 6.13 -11.82 -0.79
C ALA A 108 5.42 -12.28 -2.06
N LEU A 109 5.91 -11.82 -3.22
CA LEU A 109 5.37 -12.21 -4.51
C LEU A 109 6.46 -12.38 -5.56
N SER A 110 6.21 -13.30 -6.49
CA SER A 110 6.90 -13.36 -7.78
C SER A 110 5.87 -13.21 -8.88
N ARG A 111 6.06 -12.20 -9.73
CA ARG A 111 5.13 -11.86 -10.81
C ARG A 111 5.87 -11.83 -12.14
N GLN A 112 5.25 -12.37 -13.18
CA GLN A 112 5.71 -12.26 -14.58
C GLN A 112 4.62 -11.67 -15.47
N GLY A 113 4.99 -11.29 -16.68
CA GLY A 113 4.07 -10.79 -17.71
C GLY A 113 3.99 -9.27 -17.77
N GLN A 114 4.55 -8.57 -16.77
CA GLN A 114 4.69 -7.12 -16.74
C GLN A 114 6.08 -6.72 -17.25
N ASN A 115 6.17 -5.87 -18.27
CA ASN A 115 7.43 -5.32 -18.82
C ASN A 115 8.46 -6.37 -19.30
N GLY A 116 7.98 -7.55 -19.74
CA GLY A 116 8.79 -8.56 -20.45
C GLY A 116 9.67 -9.45 -19.55
N GLY A 117 9.55 -9.37 -18.23
CA GLY A 117 10.36 -10.15 -17.28
C GLY A 117 9.55 -10.73 -16.12
N ARG A 118 10.25 -11.51 -15.29
CA ARG A 118 9.79 -11.94 -13.97
C ARG A 118 10.51 -11.11 -12.92
N TYR A 119 9.77 -10.68 -11.91
CA TYR A 119 10.26 -9.83 -10.83
C TYR A 119 9.77 -10.39 -9.49
N PHE A 120 10.43 -9.98 -8.41
CA PHE A 120 10.18 -10.38 -7.03
C PHE A 120 10.10 -9.16 -6.12
N ALA A 121 9.07 -9.13 -5.27
CA ALA A 121 8.88 -8.09 -4.28
C ALA A 121 8.44 -8.69 -2.95
N PHE A 122 8.80 -8.05 -1.84
CA PHE A 122 8.28 -8.39 -0.52
C PHE A 122 8.16 -7.18 0.40
N SER A 123 7.26 -7.26 1.37
CA SER A 123 7.22 -6.42 2.56
C SER A 123 7.29 -7.34 3.76
N GLY A 124 8.14 -7.04 4.73
CA GLY A 124 8.26 -7.87 5.91
C GLY A 124 8.83 -7.11 7.09
N GLY A 125 8.38 -7.47 8.29
CA GLY A 125 8.68 -6.72 9.49
C GLY A 125 8.20 -7.39 10.76
N PHE A 126 8.35 -6.66 11.84
CA PHE A 126 7.85 -7.03 13.14
C PHE A 126 7.33 -5.83 13.93
N GLU A 127 6.45 -6.12 14.87
CA GLU A 127 6.03 -5.23 15.94
C GLU A 127 6.35 -5.89 17.28
N TYR A 128 6.96 -5.14 18.20
CA TYR A 128 7.17 -5.55 19.59
C TYR A 128 6.36 -4.67 20.52
N THR A 129 5.52 -5.26 21.37
CA THR A 129 4.64 -4.53 22.28
C THR A 129 5.23 -4.43 23.68
N LEU A 130 5.52 -3.20 24.11
CA LEU A 130 5.81 -2.89 25.51
C LEU A 130 4.49 -2.75 26.27
N VAL A 131 4.14 -3.79 27.02
CA VAL A 131 2.89 -3.84 27.77
C VAL A 131 2.95 -2.98 29.03
N GLY A 132 1.92 -2.18 29.28
CA GLY A 132 1.73 -1.43 30.53
C GLY A 132 2.80 -0.36 30.77
N ILE A 133 3.08 0.47 29.77
CA ILE A 133 4.07 1.55 29.90
C ILE A 133 3.69 2.51 31.04
N PHE A 134 4.70 3.00 31.75
CA PHE A 134 4.52 3.93 32.88
C PHE A 134 3.53 3.46 33.95
N GLU A 135 3.45 2.15 34.20
CA GLU A 135 2.54 1.54 35.19
C GLU A 135 1.05 1.86 34.91
N SER A 136 0.70 1.99 33.63
CA SER A 136 -0.66 2.23 33.16
C SER A 136 -1.22 1.04 32.39
N ASP A 137 -2.48 1.14 31.96
CA ASP A 137 -3.08 0.16 31.05
C ASP A 137 -2.61 0.36 29.59
N ALA A 138 -1.83 1.41 29.30
CA ALA A 138 -1.41 1.72 27.94
C ALA A 138 -0.24 0.83 27.46
N ASP A 139 -0.27 0.46 26.19
CA ASP A 139 0.76 -0.33 25.53
C ASP A 139 1.45 0.48 24.42
N LEU A 140 2.76 0.24 24.23
CA LEU A 140 3.55 0.85 23.16
C LEU A 140 4.11 -0.22 22.23
N GLY A 141 3.56 -0.32 21.01
CA GLY A 141 4.12 -1.10 19.92
C GLY A 141 5.26 -0.38 19.22
N LEU A 142 6.40 -1.04 19.02
CA LEU A 142 7.53 -0.58 18.21
C LEU A 142 7.56 -1.39 16.92
N ILE A 143 7.43 -0.71 15.78
CA ILE A 143 7.25 -1.32 14.46
C ILE A 143 8.51 -1.10 13.63
N THR A 144 8.94 -2.14 12.93
CA THR A 144 9.99 -2.06 11.90
C THR A 144 9.57 -2.93 10.71
N GLU A 145 9.53 -2.35 9.52
CA GLU A 145 9.17 -3.05 8.29
C GLU A 145 10.15 -2.66 7.17
N TYR A 146 10.47 -3.61 6.29
CA TYR A 146 11.30 -3.39 5.12
C TYR A 146 10.54 -3.77 3.85
N HIS A 147 10.56 -2.88 2.88
CA HIS A 147 9.97 -3.07 1.56
C HIS A 147 11.07 -3.27 0.52
N PHE A 148 10.90 -4.27 -0.33
CA PHE A 148 11.80 -4.59 -1.41
C PHE A 148 11.03 -4.87 -2.71
N ASP A 149 11.49 -4.30 -3.82
CA ASP A 149 11.04 -4.59 -5.18
C ASP A 149 12.24 -4.58 -6.12
N ASP A 150 12.53 -5.71 -6.77
CA ASP A 150 13.69 -5.85 -7.65
C ASP A 150 13.61 -5.00 -8.93
N ARG A 151 12.44 -4.42 -9.23
CA ARG A 151 12.26 -3.45 -10.32
C ARG A 151 12.86 -2.08 -10.00
N LYS A 152 13.12 -1.76 -8.73
CA LYS A 152 13.69 -0.46 -8.29
C LYS A 152 12.92 0.74 -8.86
N ASP A 153 13.61 1.69 -9.50
CA ASP A 153 13.04 2.86 -10.18
C ASP A 153 11.98 2.54 -11.25
N PHE A 154 11.90 1.30 -11.73
CA PHE A 154 10.87 0.85 -12.67
C PHE A 154 9.60 0.33 -11.98
N ALA A 155 9.59 0.23 -10.64
CA ALA A 155 8.41 -0.15 -9.89
C ALA A 155 7.36 0.99 -9.93
N PRO A 156 6.06 0.71 -10.15
CA PRO A 156 5.00 1.71 -10.14
C PRO A 156 4.58 2.13 -8.71
N THR A 157 5.47 1.95 -7.73
CA THR A 157 5.27 2.21 -6.31
C THR A 157 6.50 2.94 -5.78
N PRO A 158 6.35 3.89 -4.84
CA PRO A 158 7.51 4.48 -4.17
C PRO A 158 8.23 3.45 -3.30
N PHE A 159 7.54 2.41 -2.83
CA PHE A 159 8.09 1.41 -1.92
C PHE A 159 8.83 0.31 -2.68
N ASN A 160 10.15 0.47 -2.83
CA ASN A 160 11.01 -0.47 -3.54
C ASN A 160 12.26 -0.88 -2.74
N GLN A 161 12.77 -0.03 -1.85
CA GLN A 161 13.94 -0.27 -1.01
C GLN A 161 13.81 0.62 0.23
N ASP A 162 12.76 0.38 1.02
CA ASP A 162 12.31 1.33 2.04
C ASP A 162 12.33 0.70 3.42
N LEU A 163 12.82 1.44 4.40
CA LEU A 163 12.74 1.10 5.82
C LEU A 163 11.65 1.93 6.48
N MET A 164 10.67 1.25 7.06
CA MET A 164 9.65 1.85 7.92
C MET A 164 10.01 1.63 9.39
N LEU A 165 9.90 2.71 10.17
CA LEU A 165 9.96 2.68 11.63
C LEU A 165 8.71 3.35 12.18
N GLY A 166 8.08 2.74 13.18
CA GLY A 166 6.85 3.27 13.76
C GLY A 166 6.71 3.00 15.25
N ALA A 167 5.82 3.77 15.87
CA ALA A 167 5.40 3.61 17.25
C ALA A 167 3.87 3.70 17.34
N ARG A 168 3.24 2.69 17.91
CA ARG A 168 1.79 2.63 18.17
C ARG A 168 1.53 2.72 19.66
N LEU A 169 0.82 3.75 20.10
CA LEU A 169 0.30 3.86 21.46
C LEU A 169 -1.16 3.41 21.48
N ALA A 170 -1.46 2.36 22.23
CA ALA A 170 -2.82 1.93 22.53
C ALA A 170 -3.11 2.27 23.99
N MET A 171 -4.10 3.12 24.26
CA MET A 171 -4.41 3.51 25.65
C MET A 171 -5.18 2.43 26.42
N ASN A 172 -5.74 1.44 25.70
CA ASN A 172 -6.60 0.39 26.24
C ASN A 172 -7.76 0.92 27.10
N ASP A 173 -8.22 2.15 26.84
CA ASP A 173 -9.36 2.75 27.52
C ASP A 173 -10.69 2.29 26.89
N VAL A 174 -11.80 2.55 27.60
CA VAL A 174 -13.14 2.21 27.09
C VAL A 174 -13.44 2.93 25.77
N GLN A 175 -12.81 4.08 25.49
CA GLN A 175 -12.99 4.80 24.23
C GLN A 175 -12.10 4.30 23.08
N SER A 176 -11.26 3.29 23.31
CA SER A 176 -10.32 2.74 22.32
C SER A 176 -9.43 3.82 21.70
N SER A 177 -8.86 4.68 22.54
CA SER A 177 -7.94 5.73 22.14
C SER A 177 -6.63 5.12 21.64
N GLU A 178 -6.21 5.49 20.43
CA GLU A 178 -5.01 4.99 19.78
C GLU A 178 -4.28 6.10 19.03
N ALA A 179 -2.96 5.99 18.92
CA ALA A 179 -2.14 6.81 18.04
C ALA A 179 -1.02 5.98 17.42
N LEU A 180 -0.75 6.19 16.14
CA LEU A 180 0.34 5.60 15.39
C LEU A 180 1.14 6.73 14.75
N ALA A 181 2.44 6.75 14.96
CA ALA A 181 3.35 7.63 14.24
C ALA A 181 4.41 6.78 13.54
N GLY A 182 4.75 7.14 12.31
CA GLY A 182 5.71 6.38 11.51
C GLY A 182 6.49 7.24 10.53
N ILE A 183 7.69 6.77 10.20
CA ILE A 183 8.54 7.27 9.13
C ILE A 183 8.88 6.14 8.19
N ILE A 184 8.77 6.39 6.89
CA ILE A 184 9.28 5.53 5.83
C ILE A 184 10.45 6.27 5.16
N ILE A 185 11.57 5.59 5.01
CA ILE A 185 12.81 6.12 4.45
C ILE A 185 13.22 5.26 3.28
N ASP A 186 13.29 5.84 2.09
CA ASP A 186 13.92 5.20 0.94
C ASP A 186 15.44 5.11 1.19
N THR A 187 15.99 3.90 1.10
CA THR A 187 17.40 3.64 1.41
C THR A 187 18.35 3.92 0.25
N ASP A 188 17.84 4.21 -0.95
CA ASP A 188 18.57 4.54 -2.17
C ASP A 188 18.57 6.06 -2.42
N ASP A 189 17.38 6.69 -2.45
CA ASP A 189 17.22 8.11 -2.78
C ASP A 189 17.05 9.05 -1.56
N HIS A 190 16.91 8.47 -0.36
CA HIS A 190 16.76 9.16 0.93
C HIS A 190 15.48 9.99 1.10
N SER A 191 14.48 9.80 0.24
CA SER A 191 13.15 10.36 0.41
C SER A 191 12.51 9.87 1.70
N LYS A 192 11.74 10.74 2.35
CA LYS A 192 11.08 10.43 3.62
C LYS A 192 9.60 10.72 3.55
N MET A 193 8.81 9.79 4.07
CA MET A 193 7.38 9.98 4.31
C MET A 193 7.11 9.85 5.80
N PHE A 194 6.54 10.89 6.39
CA PHE A 194 6.09 10.87 7.79
C PHE A 194 4.58 10.76 7.82
N SER A 195 4.07 9.96 8.75
CA SER A 195 2.64 9.79 8.99
C SER A 195 2.35 9.81 10.48
N ILE A 196 1.21 10.39 10.83
CA ILE A 196 0.60 10.27 12.14
C ILE A 196 -0.88 10.01 11.96
N GLU A 197 -1.39 9.04 12.69
CA GLU A 197 -2.80 8.70 12.77
C GLU A 197 -3.17 8.63 14.24
N ALA A 198 -4.31 9.20 14.63
CA ALA A 198 -4.82 9.09 15.98
C ALA A 198 -6.34 8.97 15.94
N SER A 199 -6.91 8.11 16.78
CA SER A 199 -8.35 7.93 16.82
C SER A 199 -8.88 7.71 18.23
N ARG A 200 -10.16 8.04 18.42
CA ARG A 200 -10.89 7.81 19.66
C ARG A 200 -12.40 7.76 19.43
N ARG A 201 -13.10 6.92 20.19
CA ARG A 201 -14.57 6.94 20.25
C ARG A 201 -15.10 8.02 21.20
N ILE A 202 -16.19 8.65 20.81
CA ILE A 202 -16.91 9.65 21.61
C ILE A 202 -18.30 9.09 21.91
N GLY A 203 -18.50 8.62 23.14
CA GLY A 203 -19.69 7.83 23.48
C GLY A 203 -19.76 6.55 22.64
N ASP A 204 -20.99 6.11 22.33
CA ASP A 204 -21.21 4.81 21.67
C ASP A 204 -21.32 4.89 20.14
N SER A 205 -21.59 6.08 19.60
CA SER A 205 -21.97 6.23 18.19
C SER A 205 -21.02 7.10 17.37
N TRP A 206 -20.02 7.73 17.98
CA TRP A 206 -19.12 8.64 17.26
C TRP A 206 -17.67 8.18 17.35
N LYS A 207 -16.91 8.37 16.26
CA LYS A 207 -15.46 8.20 16.23
C LYS A 207 -14.82 9.44 15.62
N ILE A 208 -13.83 9.99 16.30
CA ILE A 208 -12.97 11.05 15.75
C ILE A 208 -11.64 10.44 15.31
N MET A 209 -11.14 10.87 14.16
CA MET A 209 -9.89 10.42 13.57
C MET A 209 -9.09 11.64 13.09
N LEU A 210 -7.82 11.69 13.43
CA LEU A 210 -6.84 12.66 12.94
C LEU A 210 -5.82 11.89 12.10
N GLU A 211 -5.59 12.32 10.87
CA GLU A 211 -4.48 11.86 10.04
C GLU A 211 -3.63 13.06 9.63
N GLY A 212 -2.32 12.88 9.61
CA GLY A 212 -1.37 13.85 9.08
C GLY A 212 -0.29 13.15 8.29
N ARG A 213 0.08 13.73 7.14
CA ARG A 213 1.15 13.20 6.28
C ARG A 213 2.00 14.32 5.70
N THR A 214 3.31 14.11 5.70
CA THR A 214 4.27 15.00 5.03
C THR A 214 5.35 14.21 4.35
N ILE A 215 5.85 14.74 3.23
CA ILE A 215 6.91 14.10 2.43
C ILE A 215 8.07 15.09 2.28
N THR A 216 9.28 14.67 2.64
CA THR A 216 10.48 15.51 2.59
C THR A 216 11.62 14.83 1.83
N ASP A 217 12.67 15.61 1.53
CA ASP A 217 13.92 15.12 0.94
C ASP A 217 13.73 14.33 -0.36
N THR A 218 12.81 14.75 -1.24
CA THR A 218 12.49 14.03 -2.49
C THR A 218 13.31 14.53 -3.69
N PRO A 219 14.38 13.83 -4.13
CA PRO A 219 15.13 14.21 -5.33
C PRO A 219 14.24 14.19 -6.57
N SER A 220 14.63 14.86 -7.65
CA SER A 220 13.82 14.95 -8.88
C SER A 220 13.49 13.62 -9.55
N LYS A 221 14.28 12.58 -9.26
CA LYS A 221 14.08 11.21 -9.75
C LYS A 221 13.15 10.38 -8.86
N SER A 222 12.88 10.82 -7.63
CA SER A 222 12.04 10.08 -6.70
C SER A 222 10.62 9.95 -7.23
N PRO A 223 9.99 8.76 -7.13
CA PRO A 223 8.56 8.60 -7.39
C PRO A 223 7.70 9.53 -6.52
N LEU A 224 8.18 9.89 -5.33
CA LEU A 224 7.49 10.78 -4.39
C LEU A 224 7.66 12.27 -4.74
N HIS A 225 8.55 12.63 -5.66
CA HIS A 225 8.81 14.03 -6.01
C HIS A 225 7.56 14.77 -6.46
N GLY A 226 6.66 14.10 -7.20
CA GLY A 226 5.39 14.67 -7.65
C GLY A 226 4.47 15.09 -6.50
N MET A 227 4.60 14.44 -5.34
CA MET A 227 3.74 14.62 -4.16
C MET A 227 4.38 15.51 -3.08
N ARG A 228 5.58 16.07 -3.31
CA ARG A 228 6.34 16.88 -2.33
C ARG A 228 5.67 18.17 -1.84
N LYS A 229 4.50 18.51 -2.38
CA LYS A 229 3.70 19.70 -2.00
C LYS A 229 2.30 19.32 -1.54
N ASP A 230 2.04 18.02 -1.37
CA ASP A 230 0.72 17.47 -1.07
C ASP A 230 0.63 17.03 0.41
N ASP A 231 1.35 17.73 1.29
CA ASP A 231 1.24 17.58 2.73
C ASP A 231 -0.20 17.91 3.17
N TYR A 232 -0.74 17.14 4.12
CA TYR A 232 -2.09 17.37 4.61
C TYR A 232 -2.24 16.97 6.07
N VAL A 233 -3.30 17.55 6.67
CA VAL A 233 -3.86 17.13 7.94
C VAL A 233 -5.37 17.02 7.73
N GLN A 234 -5.93 15.88 8.13
CA GLN A 234 -7.35 15.58 8.02
C GLN A 234 -7.90 15.30 9.42
N LEU A 235 -9.06 15.90 9.72
CA LEU A 235 -9.86 15.56 10.87
C LEU A 235 -11.20 15.01 10.38
N GLU A 236 -11.52 13.78 10.76
CA GLU A 236 -12.76 13.10 10.41
C GLU A 236 -13.60 12.83 11.66
N LEU A 237 -14.91 13.02 11.54
CA LEU A 237 -15.89 12.65 12.55
C LEU A 237 -16.93 11.72 11.91
N GLY A 238 -16.88 10.45 12.28
CA GLY A 238 -17.80 9.41 11.81
C GLY A 238 -18.92 9.13 12.82
N TYR A 239 -20.14 8.91 12.33
CA TYR A 239 -21.29 8.45 13.10
C TYR A 239 -21.67 7.03 12.70
N TYR A 240 -21.95 6.18 13.69
CA TYR A 240 -22.29 4.76 13.52
C TYR A 240 -23.65 4.49 14.18
N PHE A 241 -24.53 3.78 13.45
CA PHE A 241 -25.90 3.45 13.85
C PHE A 241 -26.09 1.95 14.08
#